data_AF-A0A3Q7H8J5-F1
#
_entry.id   AF-A0A3Q7H8J5-F1
#
_cell.length_a   1.000
_cell.length_b   1.000
_cell.length_c   1.000
_cell.angle_alpha   90.00
_cell.angle_beta   90.00
_cell.angle_gamma   90.00
#
_symmetry.space_group_name_H-M   'P 1'
#
loop_
_entity.id
_entity.type
_entity.pdbx_description
1 polymer ?
#
loop_
_entity_poly.entity_id
_entity_poly.type
_entity_poly.pdbx_seq_one_letter_code
_entity_poly.pdbx_strand_id
1 'polypeptide(L)'
;MSSSTENRSSLWREILISSNLVTKPNSGHFRALSILFLCPVLFTLIVYPSFHLSLFHPDYDFTISTQLSLSNFEIIALIICTLFLVLFYLCTVATFTYSTIQASYGRPINVVSSIKSIRNSFFPLLSTFVISHAILISITLIFALVLSRLIELKYYLINHLIIFAIIVLVPILIWLQVNWSLAYVVPVVESKQGYESLRRSAYLVKGMGSIALSMVLFYGLVMGCDRIYAFT
;
A
#
# COMPACT_ATOMS: atom_id res chain seq x y z
N MET A 1 23.87 -10.77 -27.08
CA MET A 1 23.03 -10.08 -26.06
C MET A 1 21.79 -10.94 -25.78
N SER A 2 21.91 -11.97 -24.94
CA SER A 2 20.77 -12.84 -24.55
C SER A 2 20.78 -13.24 -23.06
N SER A 3 21.80 -12.87 -22.29
CA SER A 3 21.99 -13.36 -20.92
C SER A 3 21.17 -12.64 -19.84
N SER A 4 20.70 -11.41 -20.09
CA SER A 4 19.96 -10.62 -19.09
C SER A 4 18.50 -11.04 -18.93
N THR A 5 17.84 -11.47 -20.01
CA THR A 5 16.45 -11.93 -20.00
C THR A 5 16.30 -13.31 -19.37
N GLU A 6 17.27 -14.20 -19.62
CA GLU A 6 17.31 -15.56 -19.08
C GLU A 6 17.47 -15.53 -17.55
N ASN A 7 18.39 -14.70 -17.06
CA ASN A 7 18.63 -14.50 -15.62
C ASN A 7 17.44 -13.84 -14.90
N ARG A 8 16.67 -12.99 -15.58
CA ARG A 8 15.47 -12.38 -14.99
C ARG A 8 14.36 -13.42 -14.82
N SER A 9 14.18 -14.30 -15.80
CA SER A 9 13.16 -15.36 -15.76
C SER A 9 13.45 -16.41 -14.67
N SER A 10 14.73 -16.75 -14.46
CA SER A 10 15.15 -17.64 -13.38
C SER A 10 14.91 -17.01 -12.01
N LEU A 11 15.20 -15.71 -11.83
CA LEU A 11 14.92 -15.00 -10.58
C LEU A 11 13.42 -14.91 -10.26
N TRP A 12 12.57 -14.64 -11.25
CA TRP A 12 11.11 -14.67 -11.04
C TRP A 12 10.62 -16.05 -10.60
N ARG A 13 11.14 -17.09 -11.25
CA ARG A 13 10.84 -18.47 -10.91
C ARG A 13 11.32 -18.82 -9.51
N GLU A 14 12.50 -18.36 -9.13
CA GLU A 14 13.06 -18.57 -7.79
C GLU A 14 12.20 -17.90 -6.72
N ILE A 15 11.83 -16.63 -6.91
CA ILE A 15 10.93 -15.91 -5.99
C ILE A 15 9.58 -16.64 -5.86
N LEU A 16 9.00 -17.09 -6.97
CA LEU A 16 7.73 -17.81 -6.97
C LEU A 16 7.85 -19.16 -6.25
N ILE A 17 8.96 -19.87 -6.45
CA ILE A 17 9.24 -21.14 -5.77
C ILE A 17 9.44 -20.89 -4.28
N SER A 18 10.26 -19.90 -3.88
CA SER A 18 10.47 -19.54 -2.48
C SER A 18 9.17 -19.13 -1.80
N SER A 19 8.34 -18.32 -2.46
CA SER A 19 7.02 -17.95 -1.94
C SER A 19 6.11 -19.17 -1.76
N ASN A 20 6.08 -20.09 -2.73
CA ASN A 20 5.29 -21.32 -2.63
C ASN A 20 5.82 -22.29 -1.57
N LEU A 21 7.14 -22.38 -1.39
CA LEU A 21 7.76 -23.22 -0.36
C LEU A 21 7.44 -22.73 1.05
N VAL A 22 7.26 -21.42 1.22
CA VAL A 22 6.89 -20.79 2.50
C VAL A 22 5.39 -20.93 2.78
N THR A 23 4.55 -20.73 1.76
CA THR A 23 3.09 -20.62 1.89
C THR A 23 2.36 -21.96 1.83
N LYS A 24 2.79 -22.90 0.97
CA LYS A 24 2.11 -24.18 0.77
C LYS A 24 2.08 -25.07 2.02
N PRO A 25 3.17 -25.23 2.80
CA PRO A 25 3.15 -26.04 4.02
C PRO A 25 2.38 -25.37 5.17
N ASN A 26 2.26 -24.03 5.16
CA ASN A 26 1.61 -23.26 6.22
C ASN A 26 0.28 -22.62 5.77
N SER A 27 -0.32 -23.14 4.70
CA SER A 27 -1.46 -22.52 4.01
C SER A 27 -2.68 -22.30 4.91
N GLY A 28 -2.94 -23.22 5.84
CA GLY A 28 -4.02 -23.06 6.84
C GLY A 28 -3.81 -21.88 7.78
N HIS A 29 -2.55 -21.60 8.17
CA HIS A 29 -2.19 -20.50 9.05
C HIS A 29 -2.28 -19.14 8.34
N PHE A 30 -1.73 -19.05 7.12
CA PHE A 30 -1.86 -17.86 6.28
C PHE A 30 -3.32 -17.56 5.94
N ARG A 31 -4.14 -18.59 5.69
CA ARG A 31 -5.58 -18.43 5.50
C ARG A 31 -6.27 -17.87 6.74
N ALA A 32 -5.94 -18.38 7.93
CA ALA A 32 -6.48 -17.86 9.18
C ALA A 32 -6.10 -16.39 9.41
N LEU A 33 -4.83 -16.01 9.17
CA LEU A 33 -4.39 -14.61 9.26
C LEU A 33 -5.08 -13.71 8.26
N SER A 34 -5.26 -14.18 7.02
CA SER A 34 -6.00 -13.45 5.99
C SER A 34 -7.46 -13.22 6.41
N ILE A 35 -8.13 -14.24 6.95
CA ILE A 35 -9.51 -14.08 7.45
C ILE A 35 -9.56 -13.12 8.64
N LEU A 36 -8.57 -13.17 9.54
CA LEU A 36 -8.59 -12.39 10.77
C LEU A 36 -8.29 -10.90 10.53
N PHE A 37 -7.39 -10.56 9.60
CA PHE A 37 -6.93 -9.19 9.40
C PHE A 37 -7.24 -8.58 8.03
N LEU A 38 -7.20 -9.37 6.95
CA LEU A 38 -7.46 -8.87 5.60
C LEU A 38 -8.96 -8.82 5.27
N CYS A 39 -9.73 -9.81 5.73
CA CYS A 39 -11.18 -9.87 5.51
C CYS A 39 -11.93 -8.66 6.10
N PRO A 40 -11.64 -8.20 7.34
CA PRO A 40 -12.28 -6.99 7.88
C PRO A 40 -12.00 -5.76 7.02
N VAL A 41 -10.77 -5.60 6.53
CA VAL A 41 -10.36 -4.46 5.68
C VAL A 41 -11.11 -4.47 4.36
N LEU A 42 -11.14 -5.62 3.67
CA LEU A 42 -11.83 -5.75 2.39
C LEU A 42 -13.34 -5.57 2.53
N PHE A 43 -13.93 -6.16 3.59
CA PHE A 43 -15.35 -6.00 3.88
C PHE A 43 -15.69 -4.52 4.10
N THR A 44 -14.95 -3.81 4.96
CA THR A 44 -15.17 -2.38 5.17
C THR A 44 -15.00 -1.59 3.88
N LEU A 45 -13.99 -1.87 3.05
CA LEU A 45 -13.76 -1.12 1.81
C LEU A 45 -14.90 -1.27 0.78
N ILE A 46 -15.51 -2.45 0.70
CA ILE A 46 -16.60 -2.75 -0.25
C ILE A 46 -17.95 -2.24 0.29
N VAL A 47 -18.18 -2.44 1.58
CA VAL A 47 -19.48 -2.21 2.21
C VAL A 47 -19.67 -0.76 2.63
N TYR A 48 -18.60 -0.09 3.08
CA TYR A 48 -18.67 1.27 3.60
C TYR A 48 -19.22 2.30 2.61
N PRO A 49 -18.82 2.33 1.32
CA PRO A 49 -19.40 3.28 0.35
C PRO A 49 -20.91 3.11 0.22
N SER A 50 -21.38 1.86 0.14
CA SER A 50 -22.81 1.52 0.01
C SER A 50 -23.60 1.92 1.25
N PHE A 51 -23.06 1.64 2.44
CA PHE A 51 -23.67 2.05 3.70
C PHE A 51 -23.66 3.56 3.89
N HIS A 52 -22.55 4.23 3.59
CA HIS A 52 -22.42 5.67 3.66
C HIS A 52 -23.50 6.34 2.80
N LEU A 53 -23.64 5.90 1.55
CA LEU A 53 -24.62 6.45 0.63
C LEU A 53 -26.06 6.19 1.12
N SER A 54 -26.37 4.96 1.54
CA SER A 54 -27.71 4.61 2.04
C SER A 54 -28.11 5.34 3.32
N LEU A 55 -27.16 5.69 4.19
CA LEU A 55 -27.44 6.20 5.54
C LEU A 55 -27.39 7.74 5.58
N PHE A 56 -26.52 8.35 4.79
CA PHE A 56 -26.31 9.81 4.79
C PHE A 56 -26.89 10.52 3.56
N HIS A 57 -27.07 9.82 2.45
CA HIS A 57 -27.62 10.38 1.21
C HIS A 57 -28.66 9.44 0.58
N PRO A 58 -29.80 9.18 1.27
CA PRO A 58 -30.84 8.28 0.77
C PRO A 58 -31.49 8.74 -0.55
N ASP A 59 -31.45 10.05 -0.83
CA ASP A 59 -31.99 10.67 -2.03
C ASP A 59 -30.93 10.89 -3.13
N TYR A 60 -29.77 10.23 -3.03
CA TYR A 60 -28.69 10.40 -3.99
C TYR A 60 -29.04 9.80 -5.36
N ASP A 61 -29.26 10.68 -6.33
CA ASP A 61 -29.46 10.31 -7.73
C ASP A 61 -28.14 10.50 -8.50
N PHE A 62 -27.64 9.43 -9.14
CA PHE A 62 -26.31 9.39 -9.80
C PHE A 62 -26.13 10.45 -10.91
N THR A 63 -27.22 11.08 -11.34
CA THR A 63 -27.30 12.01 -12.47
C THR A 63 -27.07 13.48 -12.09
N ILE A 64 -27.14 13.84 -10.80
CA ILE A 64 -27.02 15.24 -10.34
C ILE A 64 -25.75 15.39 -9.52
N SER A 65 -24.77 16.13 -10.04
CA SER A 65 -23.57 16.50 -9.28
C SER A 65 -23.92 17.57 -8.24
N THR A 66 -24.46 17.16 -7.10
CA THR A 66 -24.65 18.04 -5.95
C THR A 66 -23.36 18.17 -5.14
N GLN A 67 -23.09 19.38 -4.66
CA GLN A 67 -22.01 19.66 -3.72
C GLN A 67 -22.19 18.79 -2.48
N LEU A 68 -21.24 17.88 -2.24
CA LEU A 68 -21.25 16.92 -1.15
C LEU A 68 -20.99 17.66 0.18
N SER A 69 -22.04 18.15 0.82
CA SER A 69 -21.95 18.81 2.12
C SER A 69 -21.81 17.75 3.21
N LEU A 70 -20.57 17.48 3.60
CA LEU A 70 -20.22 16.48 4.60
C LEU A 70 -20.68 16.95 5.99
N SER A 71 -21.55 16.16 6.64
CA SER A 71 -21.97 16.43 8.02
C SER A 71 -20.80 16.21 8.99
N ASN A 72 -20.78 16.95 10.10
CA ASN A 72 -19.81 16.71 11.19
C ASN A 72 -19.84 15.25 11.67
N PHE A 73 -21.01 14.61 11.64
CA PHE A 73 -21.15 13.21 12.03
C PHE A 73 -20.53 12.24 11.00
N GLU A 74 -20.72 12.51 9.71
CA GLU A 74 -20.08 11.75 8.63
C GLU A 74 -18.55 11.87 8.68
N ILE A 75 -18.02 13.07 8.96
CA ILE A 75 -16.59 13.30 9.15
C ILE A 75 -16.06 12.45 10.29
N ILE A 76 -16.75 12.41 11.44
CA ILE A 76 -16.35 11.59 12.59
C ILE A 76 -16.40 10.10 12.22
N ALA A 77 -17.44 9.64 11.53
CA ALA A 77 -17.56 8.26 11.07
C ALA A 77 -16.44 7.87 10.09
N LEU A 78 -16.08 8.76 9.17
CA LEU A 78 -14.93 8.61 8.27
C LEU A 78 -13.61 8.53 9.03
N ILE A 79 -13.40 9.38 10.04
CA ILE A 79 -12.19 9.35 10.87
C ILE A 79 -12.07 8.02 11.62
N ILE A 80 -13.17 7.52 12.20
CA ILE A 80 -13.17 6.24 12.91
C ILE A 80 -12.93 5.08 11.92
N CYS A 81 -13.58 5.10 10.76
CA CYS A 81 -13.41 4.09 9.72
C CYS A 81 -11.97 4.06 9.19
N THR A 82 -11.38 5.21 8.91
CA THR A 82 -9.99 5.31 8.46
C THR A 82 -9.01 4.85 9.53
N LEU A 83 -9.22 5.22 10.80
CA LEU A 83 -8.37 4.74 11.91
C LEU A 83 -8.46 3.21 12.05
N PHE A 84 -9.66 2.64 11.94
CA PHE A 84 -9.88 1.20 11.95
C PHE A 84 -9.13 0.51 10.80
N LEU A 85 -9.26 1.03 9.57
CA LEU A 85 -8.58 0.49 8.40
C LEU A 85 -7.06 0.55 8.53
N VAL A 86 -6.51 1.67 9.01
CA VAL A 86 -5.07 1.82 9.25
C VAL A 86 -4.61 0.81 10.29
N LEU A 87 -5.31 0.67 11.41
CA LEU A 87 -4.94 -0.27 12.47
C LEU A 87 -4.91 -1.73 11.96
N PHE A 88 -5.96 -2.16 11.26
CA PHE A 88 -6.02 -3.52 10.69
C PHE A 88 -4.99 -3.74 9.58
N TYR A 89 -4.70 -2.72 8.78
CA TYR A 89 -3.62 -2.78 7.78
C TYR A 89 -2.26 -3.01 8.44
N LEU A 90 -1.90 -2.21 9.45
CA LEU A 90 -0.60 -2.36 10.14
C LEU A 90 -0.50 -3.74 10.83
N CYS A 91 -1.59 -4.23 11.43
CA CYS A 91 -1.66 -5.57 12.00
C CYS A 91 -1.46 -6.67 10.96
N THR A 92 -2.06 -6.52 9.76
CA THR A 92 -1.89 -7.44 8.63
C THR A 92 -0.41 -7.50 8.24
N VAL A 93 0.22 -6.35 8.01
CA VAL A 93 1.63 -6.29 7.57
C VAL A 93 2.55 -6.90 8.64
N ALA A 94 2.34 -6.58 9.92
CA ALA A 94 3.15 -7.12 11.01
C ALA A 94 3.05 -8.65 11.12
N THR A 95 1.84 -9.19 11.13
CA THR A 95 1.62 -10.65 11.28
C THR A 95 2.06 -11.44 10.08
N PHE A 96 1.82 -10.92 8.87
CA PHE A 96 2.22 -11.59 7.64
C PHE A 96 3.74 -11.63 7.50
N THR A 97 4.42 -10.51 7.81
CA THR A 97 5.88 -10.42 7.79
C THR A 97 6.51 -11.38 8.80
N TYR A 98 6.03 -11.37 10.05
CA TYR A 98 6.53 -12.26 11.09
C TYR A 98 6.34 -13.73 10.72
N SER A 99 5.16 -14.10 10.20
CA SER A 99 4.85 -15.48 9.80
C SER A 99 5.70 -15.94 8.61
N THR A 100 5.93 -15.06 7.64
CA THR A 100 6.80 -15.34 6.48
C THR A 100 8.24 -15.59 6.91
N ILE A 101 8.75 -14.80 7.86
CA ILE A 101 10.11 -14.95 8.39
C ILE A 101 10.23 -16.27 9.19
N GLN A 102 9.28 -16.56 10.08
CA GLN A 102 9.29 -17.81 10.84
C GLN A 102 9.20 -19.04 9.94
N ALA A 103 8.33 -18.99 8.93
CA ALA A 103 8.19 -20.03 7.93
C ALA A 103 9.50 -20.23 7.13
N SER A 104 10.18 -19.14 6.76
CA SER A 104 11.47 -19.20 6.06
C SER A 104 12.59 -19.82 6.91
N TYR A 105 12.52 -19.71 8.24
CA TYR A 105 13.47 -20.35 9.16
C TYR A 105 13.04 -21.77 9.62
N GLY A 106 11.96 -22.32 9.06
CA GLY A 106 11.49 -23.68 9.39
C GLY A 106 10.96 -23.83 10.82
N ARG A 107 10.61 -22.74 11.51
CA ARG A 107 10.08 -22.80 12.88
C ARG A 107 8.55 -22.97 12.87
N PRO A 108 7.98 -23.71 13.85
CA PRO A 108 6.54 -23.88 13.94
C PRO A 108 5.85 -22.53 14.19
N ILE A 109 4.88 -22.21 13.34
CA ILE A 109 4.20 -20.91 13.34
C ILE A 109 2.95 -21.02 14.21
N ASN A 110 2.86 -20.20 15.25
CA ASN A 110 1.67 -20.12 16.08
C ASN A 110 1.00 -18.74 15.92
N VAL A 111 -0.31 -18.73 15.62
CA VAL A 111 -1.13 -17.51 15.46
C VAL A 111 -1.02 -16.61 16.70
N VAL A 112 -1.02 -17.21 17.90
CA VAL A 112 -0.93 -16.48 19.17
C VAL A 112 0.41 -15.78 19.32
N SER A 113 1.50 -16.44 18.91
CA SER A 113 2.84 -15.86 18.93
C SER A 113 2.99 -14.72 17.90
N SER A 114 2.29 -14.84 16.76
CA SER A 114 2.25 -13.81 15.72
C SER A 114 1.51 -12.57 16.20
N ILE A 115 0.36 -12.75 16.87
CA ILE A 115 -0.41 -11.65 17.49
C ILE A 115 0.40 -10.97 18.60
N LYS A 116 1.11 -11.74 19.43
CA LYS A 116 1.96 -11.17 20.49
C LYS A 116 3.10 -10.33 19.92
N SER A 117 3.64 -10.70 18.75
CA SER A 117 4.67 -9.93 18.07
C SER A 117 4.18 -8.57 17.55
N ILE A 118 2.88 -8.45 17.20
CA ILE A 118 2.29 -7.16 16.75
C ILE A 118 2.58 -6.06 17.75
N ARG A 119 2.38 -6.33 19.05
CA ARG A 119 2.51 -5.32 20.11
C ARG A 119 3.89 -4.68 20.15
N ASN A 120 4.94 -5.44 19.83
CA ASN A 120 6.32 -4.94 19.86
C ASN A 120 6.70 -4.21 18.56
N SER A 121 6.12 -4.61 17.42
CA SER A 121 6.44 -4.03 16.11
C SER A 121 5.49 -2.90 15.70
N PHE A 122 4.36 -2.71 16.40
CA PHE A 122 3.33 -1.74 16.03
C PHE A 122 3.85 -0.30 16.01
N PHE A 123 4.51 0.16 17.08
CA PHE A 123 5.06 1.51 17.16
C PHE A 123 6.14 1.79 16.09
N PRO A 124 7.14 0.91 15.86
CA PRO A 124 8.06 1.01 14.73
C PRO A 124 7.38 1.15 13.36
N LEU A 125 6.35 0.34 13.13
CA LEU A 125 5.67 0.25 11.84
C LEU A 125 4.76 1.45 11.62
N LEU A 126 4.04 1.90 12.66
CA LEU A 126 3.27 3.13 12.66
C LEU A 126 4.16 4.36 12.39
N SER A 127 5.32 4.45 13.03
CA SER A 127 6.28 5.53 12.79
C SER A 127 6.71 5.59 11.32
N THR A 128 7.04 4.44 10.73
CA THR A 128 7.43 4.36 9.32
C THR A 128 6.26 4.69 8.38
N PHE A 129 5.05 4.29 8.74
CA PHE A 129 3.82 4.64 8.03
C PHE A 129 3.58 6.14 8.02
N VAL A 130 3.62 6.80 9.18
CA VAL A 130 3.43 8.26 9.28
C VAL A 130 4.50 9.01 8.50
N ILE A 131 5.77 8.64 8.62
CA ILE A 131 6.86 9.33 7.93
C ILE A 131 6.78 9.14 6.40
N SER A 132 6.55 7.92 5.92
CA SER A 132 6.40 7.67 4.47
C SER A 132 5.24 8.47 3.87
N HIS A 133 4.08 8.47 4.53
CA HIS A 133 2.91 9.21 4.06
C HIS A 133 3.12 10.73 4.14
N ALA A 134 3.78 11.23 5.21
CA ALA A 134 4.11 12.64 5.33
C ALA A 134 5.01 13.11 4.18
N ILE A 135 6.00 12.31 3.76
CA ILE A 135 6.86 12.65 2.62
C ILE A 135 6.07 12.66 1.31
N LEU A 136 5.22 11.66 1.07
CA LEU A 136 4.37 11.58 -0.13
C LEU A 136 3.41 12.76 -0.22
N ILE A 137 2.75 13.11 0.89
CA ILE A 137 1.85 14.26 0.97
C ILE A 137 2.63 15.55 0.73
N SER A 138 3.82 15.71 1.31
CA SER A 138 4.66 16.89 1.13
C SER A 138 5.06 17.09 -0.34
N ILE A 139 5.54 16.03 -1.01
CA ILE A 139 5.90 16.09 -2.44
C ILE A 139 4.67 16.47 -3.28
N THR A 140 3.54 15.82 -3.04
CA THR A 140 2.30 16.07 -3.79
C THR A 140 1.79 17.48 -3.56
N LEU A 141 1.86 17.98 -2.32
CA LEU A 141 1.46 19.33 -1.94
C LEU A 141 2.31 20.39 -2.64
N ILE A 142 3.64 20.21 -2.66
CA ILE A 142 4.54 21.12 -3.38
C ILE A 142 4.19 21.17 -4.87
N PHE A 143 3.98 20.01 -5.49
CA PHE A 143 3.56 19.95 -6.90
C PHE A 143 2.21 20.62 -7.14
N ALA A 144 1.23 20.39 -6.26
CA ALA A 144 -0.09 21.01 -6.36
C ALA A 144 -0.03 22.54 -6.22
N LEU A 145 0.79 23.06 -5.30
CA LEU A 145 1.00 24.50 -5.11
C LEU A 145 1.71 25.14 -6.31
N VAL A 146 2.70 24.45 -6.88
CA VAL A 146 3.39 24.93 -8.09
C VAL A 146 2.42 24.97 -9.27
N LEU A 147 1.62 23.91 -9.44
CA LEU A 147 0.65 23.82 -10.52
C LEU A 147 -0.45 24.88 -10.39
N SER A 148 -0.99 25.11 -9.19
CA SER A 148 -2.05 26.11 -8.97
C SER A 148 -1.58 27.53 -9.34
N ARG A 149 -0.35 27.90 -8.97
CA ARG A 149 0.25 29.19 -9.36
C ARG A 149 0.51 29.31 -10.86
N LEU A 150 0.92 28.23 -11.51
CA LEU A 150 1.15 28.22 -12.97
C LEU A 150 -0.15 28.33 -13.77
N ILE A 151 -1.23 27.67 -13.30
CA ILE A 151 -2.57 27.75 -13.90
C ILE A 151 -3.10 29.19 -13.84
N GLU A 152 -2.93 29.86 -12.70
CA GLU A 152 -3.34 31.26 -12.50
C GLU A 152 -2.66 32.22 -13.49
N LEU A 153 -1.41 31.93 -13.88
CA LEU A 153 -0.63 32.75 -14.81
C LEU A 153 -0.91 32.47 -16.30
N LYS A 154 -1.22 31.22 -16.69
CA LYS A 154 -1.33 30.82 -18.10
C LYS A 154 -2.41 29.75 -18.33
N TYR A 155 -3.67 30.18 -18.31
CA TYR A 155 -4.85 29.32 -18.54
C TYR A 155 -4.81 28.53 -19.86
N TYR A 156 -4.23 29.07 -20.94
CA TYR A 156 -4.19 28.39 -22.23
C TYR A 156 -3.26 27.15 -22.25
N LEU A 157 -2.31 27.03 -21.32
CA LEU A 157 -1.35 25.92 -21.25
C LEU A 157 -1.73 24.83 -20.24
N ILE A 158 -2.93 24.87 -19.66
CA ILE A 158 -3.36 23.97 -18.59
C ILE A 158 -3.14 22.49 -18.96
N ASN A 159 -3.58 22.04 -20.13
CA ASN A 159 -3.43 20.64 -20.53
C ASN A 159 -1.95 20.23 -20.60
N HIS A 160 -1.09 21.08 -21.17
CA HIS A 160 0.35 20.79 -21.25
C HIS A 160 1.01 20.76 -19.86
N LEU A 161 0.61 21.66 -18.96
CA LEU A 161 1.12 21.70 -17.59
C LEU A 161 0.68 20.47 -16.77
N ILE A 162 -0.57 20.03 -16.93
CA ILE A 162 -1.07 18.82 -16.28
C ILE A 162 -0.33 17.59 -16.81
N ILE A 163 -0.17 17.45 -18.13
CA ILE A 163 0.57 16.33 -18.73
C ILE A 163 2.02 16.33 -18.23
N PHE A 164 2.66 17.50 -18.20
CA PHE A 164 4.01 17.64 -17.66
C PHE A 164 4.09 17.24 -16.18
N ALA A 165 3.14 17.71 -15.36
CA ALA A 165 3.08 17.37 -13.95
C ALA A 165 2.93 15.86 -13.75
N ILE A 166 2.09 15.19 -14.54
CA ILE A 166 1.93 13.72 -14.49
C ILE A 166 3.23 13.02 -14.90
N ILE A 167 3.84 13.43 -16.01
CA ILE A 167 5.08 12.84 -16.52
C ILE A 167 6.24 12.99 -15.53
N VAL A 168 6.26 14.04 -14.72
CA VAL A 168 7.33 14.23 -13.72
C VAL A 168 6.96 13.57 -12.39
N LEU A 169 5.75 13.78 -11.89
CA LEU A 169 5.33 13.31 -10.56
C LEU A 169 5.21 11.79 -10.51
N VAL A 170 4.58 11.16 -11.51
CA VAL A 170 4.32 9.73 -11.50
C VAL A 170 5.61 8.90 -11.44
N PRO A 171 6.65 9.16 -12.26
CA PRO A 171 7.92 8.43 -12.15
C PRO A 171 8.63 8.65 -10.81
N ILE A 172 8.56 9.85 -10.23
CA ILE A 172 9.14 10.13 -8.90
C ILE A 172 8.45 9.27 -7.84
N LEU A 173 7.11 9.22 -7.86
CA LEU A 173 6.33 8.40 -6.93
C LEU A 173 6.61 6.90 -7.11
N ILE A 174 6.69 6.43 -8.36
CA ILE A 174 7.05 5.03 -8.66
C ILE A 174 8.46 4.72 -8.14
N TRP A 175 9.44 5.60 -8.38
CA TRP A 175 10.80 5.42 -7.91
C TRP A 175 10.87 5.34 -6.38
N LEU A 176 10.11 6.19 -5.69
CA LEU A 176 10.02 6.18 -4.24
C LEU A 176 9.38 4.88 -3.73
N GLN A 177 8.28 4.44 -4.36
CA GLN A 177 7.58 3.20 -4.03
C GLN A 177 8.48 1.97 -4.20
N VAL A 178 9.30 1.94 -5.26
CA VAL A 178 10.25 0.84 -5.50
C VAL A 178 11.32 0.81 -4.42
N ASN A 179 11.90 1.95 -4.05
CA ASN A 179 12.91 2.00 -3.00
C ASN A 179 12.35 1.71 -1.61
N TRP A 180 11.08 2.01 -1.37
CA TRP A 180 10.41 1.84 -0.08
C TRP A 180 9.54 0.59 -0.01
N SER A 181 9.62 -0.31 -1.00
CA SER A 181 8.82 -1.54 -1.04
C SER A 181 9.02 -2.43 0.19
N LEU A 182 10.19 -2.38 0.81
CA LEU A 182 10.55 -3.13 2.02
C LEU A 182 10.49 -2.29 3.30
N ALA A 183 10.15 -1.01 3.22
CA ALA A 183 10.17 -0.10 4.36
C ALA A 183 9.19 -0.48 5.47
N TYR A 184 8.11 -1.20 5.14
CA TYR A 184 7.17 -1.71 6.14
C TYR A 184 7.57 -3.07 6.73
N VAL A 185 8.48 -3.78 6.07
CA VAL A 185 9.01 -5.08 6.51
C VAL A 185 10.19 -4.88 7.47
N VAL A 186 11.09 -3.94 7.16
CA VAL A 186 12.28 -3.63 7.97
C VAL A 186 11.99 -3.35 9.46
N PRO A 187 10.93 -2.63 9.86
CA PRO A 187 10.60 -2.39 11.27
C PRO A 187 10.20 -3.65 12.03
N VAL A 188 9.67 -4.65 11.32
CA VAL A 188 9.31 -5.95 11.91
C VAL A 188 10.56 -6.80 12.11
N VAL A 189 11.50 -6.76 11.15
CA VAL A 189 12.68 -7.64 11.15
C VAL A 189 13.83 -7.08 11.98
N GLU A 190 14.16 -5.80 11.75
CA GLU A 190 15.34 -5.15 12.33
C GLU A 190 14.96 -4.24 13.50
N SER A 191 13.67 -4.12 13.86
CA SER A 191 13.16 -3.21 14.90
C SER A 191 13.54 -1.74 14.69
N LYS A 192 13.88 -1.35 13.45
CA LYS A 192 14.21 0.03 13.06
C LYS A 192 12.94 0.83 12.80
N GLN A 193 12.97 2.12 13.10
CA GLN A 193 11.79 2.99 13.00
C GLN A 193 12.02 4.12 11.99
N GLY A 194 10.95 4.54 11.33
CA GLY A 194 10.91 5.80 10.58
C GLY A 194 11.92 5.90 9.45
N TYR A 195 12.71 6.99 9.45
CA TYR A 195 13.68 7.31 8.40
C TYR A 195 14.77 6.24 8.26
N GLU A 196 15.18 5.61 9.36
CA GLU A 196 16.20 4.56 9.30
C GLU A 196 15.68 3.33 8.54
N SER A 197 14.40 3.00 8.74
CA SER A 197 13.72 1.95 7.98
C SER A 197 13.65 2.27 6.48
N LEU A 198 13.31 3.51 6.12
CA LEU A 198 13.24 3.95 4.72
C LEU A 198 14.61 3.89 4.03
N ARG A 199 15.66 4.37 4.71
CA ARG A 199 17.04 4.31 4.19
C ARG A 199 17.52 2.87 4.03
N ARG A 200 17.20 2.01 5.00
CA ARG A 200 17.54 0.59 4.96
C ARG A 200 16.83 -0.13 3.82
N SER A 201 15.54 0.16 3.59
CA SER A 201 14.79 -0.36 2.44
C SER A 201 15.47 0.01 1.12
N ALA A 202 15.84 1.27 0.93
CA ALA A 202 16.51 1.72 -0.29
C ALA A 202 17.86 1.02 -0.49
N TYR A 203 18.58 0.72 0.59
CA TYR A 203 19.82 -0.05 0.52
C TYR A 203 19.59 -1.52 0.12
N LEU A 204 18.54 -2.16 0.63
CA LEU A 204 18.21 -3.56 0.31
C LEU A 204 17.73 -3.73 -1.14
N VAL A 205 17.01 -2.75 -1.66
CA VAL A 205 16.53 -2.75 -3.06
C VAL A 205 17.64 -2.36 -4.04
N LYS A 206 18.76 -1.78 -3.55
CA LYS A 206 19.91 -1.38 -4.36
C LYS A 206 20.56 -2.62 -5.01
N GLY A 207 20.32 -2.78 -6.31
CA GLY A 207 20.78 -3.94 -7.11
C GLY A 207 19.64 -4.81 -7.64
N MET A 208 18.48 -4.83 -6.97
CA MET A 208 17.28 -5.58 -7.38
C MET A 208 16.12 -4.66 -7.81
N GLY A 209 16.39 -3.37 -8.03
CA GLY A 209 15.39 -2.35 -8.35
C GLY A 209 14.51 -2.67 -9.56
N SER A 210 15.04 -3.34 -10.59
CA SER A 210 14.24 -3.74 -11.76
C SER A 210 13.19 -4.81 -11.42
N ILE A 211 13.50 -5.73 -10.50
CA ILE A 211 12.59 -6.78 -10.06
C ILE A 211 11.52 -6.16 -9.15
N ALA A 212 11.94 -5.32 -8.21
CA ALA A 212 11.02 -4.58 -7.34
C ALA A 212 10.07 -3.70 -8.16
N LEU A 213 10.57 -2.98 -9.17
CA LEU A 213 9.76 -2.20 -10.11
C LEU A 213 8.76 -3.08 -10.86
N SER A 214 9.21 -4.22 -11.38
CA SER A 214 8.32 -5.13 -12.11
C SER A 214 7.27 -5.78 -11.20
N MET A 215 7.56 -6.01 -9.92
CA MET A 215 6.53 -6.43 -8.94
C MET A 215 5.52 -5.32 -8.66
N VAL A 216 5.99 -4.09 -8.42
CA VAL A 216 5.12 -2.93 -8.17
C VAL A 216 4.19 -2.70 -9.36
N LEU A 217 4.70 -2.78 -10.59
CA LEU A 217 3.89 -2.68 -11.80
C LEU A 217 2.91 -3.84 -11.95
N PHE A 218 3.36 -5.09 -11.73
CA PHE A 218 2.48 -6.26 -11.85
C PHE A 218 1.31 -6.20 -10.86
N TYR A 219 1.59 -6.03 -9.56
CA TYR A 219 0.53 -5.94 -8.55
C TYR A 219 -0.33 -4.69 -8.72
N GLY A 220 0.26 -3.57 -9.14
CA GLY A 220 -0.48 -2.35 -9.46
C GLY A 220 -1.47 -2.55 -10.62
N LEU A 221 -1.04 -3.22 -11.70
CA LEU A 221 -1.90 -3.52 -12.85
C LEU A 221 -3.02 -4.49 -12.50
N VAL A 222 -2.74 -5.54 -11.72
CA VAL A 222 -3.76 -6.50 -11.26
C VAL A 222 -4.84 -5.79 -10.42
N MET A 223 -4.41 -5.02 -9.41
CA MET A 223 -5.33 -4.23 -8.58
C MET A 223 -6.12 -3.18 -9.36
N GLY A 224 -5.49 -2.58 -10.38
CA GLY A 224 -6.15 -1.64 -11.29
C GLY A 224 -7.21 -2.30 -12.17
N CYS A 225 -6.93 -3.49 -12.69
CA CYS A 225 -7.89 -4.25 -13.51
C CYS A 225 -9.10 -4.69 -12.70
N ASP A 226 -8.92 -5.18 -11.46
CA ASP A 226 -10.04 -5.61 -10.61
C ASP A 226 -11.04 -4.46 -10.34
N ARG A 227 -10.55 -3.22 -10.23
CA ARG A 227 -11.42 -2.03 -10.11
C ARG A 227 -12.11 -1.63 -11.40
N ILE A 228 -11.56 -1.97 -12.56
CA ILE A 228 -12.19 -1.70 -13.86
C ILE A 228 -13.35 -2.69 -14.08
N TYR A 229 -13.16 -3.97 -13.73
CA TYR A 229 -14.22 -4.99 -13.84
C TYR A 229 -15.35 -4.82 -12.81
N ALA A 230 -15.10 -4.21 -11.65
CA ALA A 230 -16.16 -3.92 -10.67
C ALA A 230 -17.12 -2.78 -11.09
N PHE A 231 -16.81 -2.07 -12.18
CA PHE A 231 -17.61 -0.95 -12.73
C PHE A 231 -18.14 -1.23 -14.15
N THR A 232 -18.02 -2.47 -14.64
CA THR A 232 -18.65 -2.92 -15.90
C THR A 232 -19.75 -3.92 -15.60
#